data_AF-K1QVE0-F1
#
_entry.id   AF-K1QVE0-F1
#
_cell.length_a   1.000
_cell.length_b   1.000
_cell.length_c   1.000
_cell.angle_alpha   90.00
_cell.angle_beta   90.00
_cell.angle_gamma   90.00
#
_symmetry.space_group_name_H-M   'P 1'
#
loop_
_entity.id
_entity.type
_entity.pdbx_description
1 polymer ?
#
loop_
_entity_poly.entity_id
_entity_poly.type
_entity_poly.pdbx_seq_one_letter_code
_entity_poly.pdbx_strand_id
1 'polypeptide(L)'
;MPTKQSMCYERCDIMLAQCWANIVCPTPTIDQRYNQLPTLAQRSHAIWDVPVIIGITNMDDNDRFKLELDDQKKNIFVTQLHERDDEDHDVTSFPVVKETGGQLLETGINTFQKTLLLKKEVEVAKVDAELEKCRQRFRQKMEELQQRKLNVQKKRQMMNNKVAKFDKFIKDNDAKRRRAIQKYQIEVLLKEQKQTEYEQLCEQLAALKKRKSYLERKVNQYKRFEEYLLKVIDIMPEDYIQDDDKIKGLMMRHKTLSESNKDLVDNLVHMGDEIEHLKKKLDDMKTDHDKRKVSINSHLAKLQNQQDKRQDSNKQQEQQFASNQGDMRKRRTELGVILMAIDNITEKCLKRLDSSMEDMTLEDKLQKIGAYLQEREDVAQMAAPSSSSSPKGSTDPHKSKVKKKVMVTG
;
A
#
# COMPACT_ATOMS: atom_id res chain seq x y z
N MET A 1 40.39 9.47 40.05
CA MET A 1 39.89 10.86 39.96
C MET A 1 39.55 11.15 38.51
N PRO A 2 38.31 10.91 38.04
CA PRO A 2 37.93 11.22 36.68
C PRO A 2 37.50 12.69 36.56
N THR A 3 37.97 13.32 35.49
CA THR A 3 37.82 14.73 35.15
C THR A 3 36.39 15.07 34.75
N LYS A 4 35.89 16.20 35.29
CA LYS A 4 34.51 16.74 35.17
C LYS A 4 34.02 17.06 33.73
N GLN A 5 34.74 16.70 32.68
CA GLN A 5 34.37 16.98 31.28
C GLN A 5 33.64 15.84 30.58
N SER A 6 33.71 14.59 31.08
CA SER A 6 33.02 13.46 30.44
C SER A 6 31.54 13.34 30.81
N MET A 7 31.06 14.03 31.86
CA MET A 7 29.65 13.95 32.29
C MET A 7 28.69 14.90 31.56
N CYS A 8 29.19 15.82 30.73
CA CYS A 8 28.31 16.75 30.00
C CYS A 8 27.85 16.21 28.64
N TYR A 9 28.55 15.24 28.04
CA TYR A 9 28.16 14.69 26.74
C TYR A 9 27.12 13.56 26.85
N GLU A 10 27.19 12.70 27.87
CA GLU A 10 26.18 11.63 28.06
C GLU A 10 24.82 12.14 28.58
N ARG A 11 24.74 13.38 29.07
CA ARG A 11 23.48 13.96 29.57
C ARG A 11 22.67 14.73 28.51
N CYS A 12 23.29 15.04 27.36
CA CYS A 12 22.59 15.67 26.24
C CYS A 12 21.94 14.65 25.29
N ASP A 13 22.52 13.45 25.14
CA ASP A 13 21.95 12.41 24.27
C ASP A 13 20.70 11.73 24.86
N ILE A 14 20.53 11.78 26.19
CA ILE A 14 19.33 11.23 26.85
C ILE A 14 18.14 12.21 26.79
N MET A 15 18.36 13.52 26.60
CA MET A 15 17.27 14.50 26.50
C MET A 15 16.69 14.65 25.08
N LEU A 16 17.42 14.28 24.03
CA LEU A 16 16.91 14.33 22.66
C LEU A 16 16.09 13.10 22.25
N ALA A 17 16.20 11.99 22.99
CA ALA A 17 15.42 10.78 22.76
C ALA A 17 14.03 10.77 23.43
N GLN A 18 13.68 11.78 24.23
CA GLN A 18 12.40 11.83 24.97
C GLN A 18 11.38 12.86 24.46
N CYS A 19 11.65 13.59 23.37
CA CYS A 19 10.73 14.60 22.84
C CYS A 19 10.04 14.27 21.50
N TRP A 20 10.10 13.02 21.03
CA TRP A 20 9.42 12.60 19.78
C TRP A 20 8.36 11.51 19.99
N ALA A 21 7.70 11.49 21.16
CA ALA A 21 6.69 10.49 21.50
C ALA A 21 5.25 11.01 21.55
N ASN A 22 4.93 12.18 20.99
CA ASN A 22 3.56 12.71 21.00
C ASN A 22 3.17 13.48 19.73
N ILE A 23 3.17 12.79 18.58
CA ILE A 23 2.19 13.07 17.51
C ILE A 23 1.73 11.70 16.99
N VAL A 24 0.85 11.06 17.77
CA VAL A 24 0.04 9.93 17.29
C VAL A 24 -1.07 10.54 16.44
N CYS A 25 -0.90 10.51 15.12
CA CYS A 25 -2.01 10.67 14.20
C CYS A 25 -2.90 9.42 14.32
N PRO A 26 -4.21 9.54 14.61
CA PRO A 26 -5.09 8.38 14.54
C PRO A 26 -5.22 7.97 13.07
N THR A 27 -4.74 6.77 12.76
CA THR A 27 -5.05 6.05 11.53
C THR A 27 -6.54 5.66 11.55
N PRO A 28 -7.37 6.03 10.56
CA PRO A 28 -8.67 5.42 10.41
C PRO A 28 -8.52 4.01 9.83
N THR A 29 -8.88 3.03 10.63
CA THR A 29 -9.03 1.62 10.26
C THR A 29 -10.07 1.49 9.15
N ILE A 30 -9.66 0.90 8.03
CA ILE A 30 -10.54 0.34 7.01
C ILE A 30 -11.11 -0.95 7.61
N ASP A 31 -12.37 -0.94 8.04
CA ASP A 31 -13.36 -1.90 7.58
C ASP A 31 -14.79 -1.63 8.09
N GLN A 32 -15.75 -2.07 7.29
CA GLN A 32 -17.21 -2.07 7.51
C GLN A 32 -17.95 -0.74 7.31
N ARG A 33 -18.05 -0.31 6.03
CA ARG A 33 -19.28 0.29 5.46
C ARG A 33 -19.23 0.30 3.92
N TYR A 34 -18.88 -0.84 3.31
CA TYR A 34 -19.22 -1.09 1.92
C TYR A 34 -20.53 -1.86 1.87
N ASN A 35 -21.62 -1.11 1.88
CA ASN A 35 -22.83 -1.45 1.15
C ASN A 35 -23.56 -0.14 0.89
N GLN A 36 -23.87 0.09 -0.39
CA GLN A 36 -24.59 1.23 -0.95
C GLN A 36 -23.73 2.41 -1.44
N LEU A 37 -22.91 2.15 -2.47
CA LEU A 37 -22.73 3.10 -3.57
C LEU A 37 -23.58 2.61 -4.75
N PRO A 38 -24.48 3.44 -5.31
CA PRO A 38 -25.03 3.18 -6.64
C PRO A 38 -23.94 3.47 -7.68
N THR A 39 -23.74 2.50 -8.55
CA THR A 39 -22.85 2.53 -9.71
C THR A 39 -23.22 3.65 -10.68
N LEU A 40 -22.18 4.27 -11.21
CA LEU A 40 -22.20 5.29 -12.24
C LEU A 40 -22.45 4.63 -13.61
N ALA A 41 -23.64 4.05 -13.78
CA ALA A 41 -24.12 3.47 -15.04
C ALA A 41 -25.65 3.33 -15.02
N GLN A 42 -26.38 4.40 -14.67
CA GLN A 42 -27.82 4.54 -14.87
C GLN A 42 -28.21 6.02 -14.69
N ARG A 43 -27.84 6.87 -15.64
CA ARG A 43 -28.32 8.25 -15.75
C ARG A 43 -28.71 8.56 -17.20
N SER A 44 -29.64 7.77 -17.69
CA SER A 44 -30.48 8.13 -18.83
C SER A 44 -31.82 7.43 -18.60
N HIS A 45 -32.88 8.23 -18.50
CA HIS A 45 -34.27 7.85 -18.17
C HIS A 45 -34.66 8.00 -16.69
N ALA A 46 -34.91 9.24 -16.28
CA ALA A 46 -35.98 9.62 -15.33
C ALA A 46 -35.97 11.15 -15.17
N ILE A 47 -36.60 11.87 -16.09
CA ILE A 47 -37.09 13.25 -15.88
C ILE A 47 -38.57 13.26 -16.26
N TRP A 48 -39.37 12.48 -15.54
CA TRP A 48 -40.81 12.63 -15.42
C TRP A 48 -41.17 12.13 -14.01
N ASP A 49 -42.05 12.86 -13.33
CA ASP A 49 -42.60 12.61 -11.99
C ASP A 49 -41.81 13.12 -10.78
N VAL A 50 -42.03 14.41 -10.46
CA VAL A 50 -42.15 14.90 -9.07
C VAL A 50 -43.49 15.65 -8.96
N PRO A 51 -44.32 15.34 -7.95
CA PRO A 51 -45.62 15.95 -7.75
C PRO A 51 -45.49 17.32 -7.09
N VAL A 52 -46.15 18.32 -7.66
CA VAL A 52 -46.27 19.65 -7.10
C VAL A 52 -47.45 19.66 -6.11
N ILE A 53 -47.14 19.68 -4.81
CA ILE A 53 -48.10 20.04 -3.74
C ILE A 53 -48.05 21.56 -3.59
N ILE A 54 -49.11 22.25 -4.01
CA ILE A 54 -49.36 23.66 -3.72
C ILE A 54 -50.16 23.72 -2.41
N GLY A 55 -49.58 24.34 -1.39
CA GLY A 55 -50.29 24.75 -0.19
C GLY A 55 -51.20 25.93 -0.49
N ILE A 56 -52.49 25.76 -0.22
CA ILE A 56 -53.49 26.83 -0.16
C ILE A 56 -53.73 27.10 1.33
N THR A 57 -53.41 28.31 1.80
CA THR A 57 -53.94 28.87 3.05
C THR A 57 -54.96 29.94 2.70
N ASN A 58 -56.10 29.86 3.38
CA ASN A 58 -57.38 30.54 3.14
C ASN A 58 -57.41 32.04 3.54
N MET A 59 -58.47 32.70 3.02
CA MET A 59 -59.19 33.90 3.52
C MET A 59 -58.51 35.26 3.20
N ASP A 60 -59.15 36.26 2.60
CA ASP A 60 -60.55 36.57 2.29
C ASP A 60 -60.60 37.39 0.98
N ASP A 61 -61.61 37.19 0.15
CA ASP A 61 -62.48 38.29 -0.29
C ASP A 61 -63.62 37.75 -1.15
N ASN A 62 -64.75 37.69 -0.48
CA ASN A 62 -66.07 37.41 -1.00
C ASN A 62 -66.56 38.68 -1.68
N ASP A 63 -66.24 38.91 -2.97
CA ASP A 63 -67.12 39.66 -3.86
C ASP A 63 -66.62 39.71 -5.32
N ARG A 64 -67.60 39.62 -6.22
CA ARG A 64 -67.58 40.06 -7.62
C ARG A 64 -66.99 39.13 -8.69
N PHE A 65 -67.92 38.34 -9.23
CA PHE A 65 -68.25 38.14 -10.65
C PHE A 65 -68.36 36.64 -11.00
N LYS A 66 -69.46 36.04 -10.56
CA LYS A 66 -69.94 34.74 -11.02
C LYS A 66 -70.41 34.89 -12.48
N LEU A 67 -69.66 34.34 -13.42
CA LEU A 67 -70.09 34.24 -14.81
C LEU A 67 -70.98 33.00 -14.92
N GLU A 68 -72.30 33.21 -14.93
CA GLU A 68 -73.27 32.15 -15.19
C GLU A 68 -73.21 31.80 -16.68
N LEU A 69 -72.55 30.69 -17.00
CA LEU A 69 -72.65 30.06 -18.30
C LEU A 69 -73.87 29.14 -18.25
N ASP A 70 -74.93 29.51 -18.96
CA ASP A 70 -76.05 28.61 -19.24
C ASP A 70 -75.54 27.35 -19.95
N ASP A 71 -76.03 26.19 -19.51
CA ASP A 71 -75.70 24.89 -20.08
C ASP A 71 -75.98 24.85 -21.59
N GLN A 72 -75.00 24.30 -22.33
CA GLN A 72 -75.10 24.03 -23.77
C GLN A 72 -76.34 23.18 -24.09
N LYS A 73 -77.37 23.81 -24.67
CA LYS A 73 -78.45 23.09 -25.32
C LYS A 73 -77.90 22.39 -26.58
N LYS A 74 -77.76 21.07 -26.52
CA LYS A 74 -77.63 20.19 -27.69
C LYS A 74 -78.87 20.38 -28.58
N ASN A 75 -78.71 21.06 -29.72
CA ASN A 75 -79.74 21.09 -30.75
C ASN A 75 -79.73 19.75 -31.50
N ILE A 76 -80.53 18.81 -31.00
CA ILE A 76 -80.93 17.61 -31.73
C ILE A 76 -82.13 18.03 -32.59
N PHE A 77 -81.94 18.17 -33.90
CA PHE A 77 -83.07 18.28 -34.83
C PHE A 77 -83.68 16.88 -35.01
N VAL A 78 -84.69 16.58 -34.21
CA VAL A 78 -85.65 15.50 -34.48
C VAL A 78 -86.82 16.13 -35.21
N THR A 79 -87.01 15.83 -36.49
CA THR A 79 -88.30 16.04 -37.18
C THR A 79 -89.24 14.92 -36.74
N GLN A 80 -89.88 15.09 -35.59
CA GLN A 80 -91.01 14.27 -35.18
C GLN A 80 -92.30 14.94 -35.64
N LEU A 81 -92.97 14.26 -36.57
CA LEU A 81 -94.39 14.37 -36.81
C LEU A 81 -95.13 14.13 -35.47
N HIS A 82 -96.01 15.04 -35.08
CA HIS A 82 -97.09 14.69 -34.17
C HIS A 82 -98.37 15.46 -34.50
N GLU A 83 -99.41 14.65 -34.59
CA GLU A 83 -100.82 14.93 -34.75
C GLU A 83 -101.40 15.64 -33.51
N ARG A 84 -102.35 16.54 -33.74
CA ARG A 84 -103.61 16.65 -32.99
C ARG A 84 -104.52 17.72 -33.62
N ASP A 85 -105.53 17.24 -34.34
CA ASP A 85 -106.95 17.27 -33.97
C ASP A 85 -107.54 18.55 -33.35
N ASP A 86 -108.42 19.13 -34.18
CA ASP A 86 -109.83 19.41 -33.92
C ASP A 86 -110.31 20.82 -33.50
N GLU A 87 -111.34 21.23 -34.26
CA GLU A 87 -112.39 22.24 -34.04
C GLU A 87 -111.98 23.72 -34.27
N ASP A 88 -112.65 24.54 -35.09
CA ASP A 88 -113.87 24.35 -35.85
C ASP A 88 -114.09 25.53 -36.83
N HIS A 89 -114.89 25.30 -37.88
CA HIS A 89 -115.62 26.28 -38.70
C HIS A 89 -114.84 27.20 -39.67
N ASP A 90 -114.92 26.94 -40.98
CA ASP A 90 -116.03 27.50 -41.78
C ASP A 90 -116.06 26.87 -43.19
N VAL A 91 -117.29 26.57 -43.61
CA VAL A 91 -117.64 25.74 -44.76
C VAL A 91 -117.88 26.62 -45.99
N THR A 92 -117.15 26.39 -47.08
CA THR A 92 -117.69 26.67 -48.42
C THR A 92 -117.41 25.50 -49.36
N SER A 93 -118.27 24.49 -49.24
CA SER A 93 -118.51 23.50 -50.29
C SER A 93 -119.06 24.21 -51.53
N PHE A 94 -118.36 24.15 -52.66
CA PHE A 94 -118.97 24.45 -53.94
C PHE A 94 -119.58 23.17 -54.54
N PRO A 95 -120.86 23.20 -54.95
CA PRO A 95 -121.65 22.03 -55.26
C PRO A 95 -121.29 21.40 -56.60
N VAL A 96 -121.05 20.09 -56.58
CA VAL A 96 -121.10 19.22 -57.76
C VAL A 96 -122.57 19.05 -58.13
N VAL A 97 -123.05 19.83 -59.10
CA VAL A 97 -124.35 19.59 -59.73
C VAL A 97 -124.17 18.46 -60.74
N LYS A 98 -124.53 17.26 -60.31
CA LYS A 98 -124.96 16.17 -61.18
C LYS A 98 -126.37 16.53 -61.61
N GLU A 99 -126.56 16.98 -62.85
CA GLU A 99 -127.81 16.77 -63.58
C GLU A 99 -127.69 17.17 -65.05
N THR A 100 -128.39 16.38 -65.85
CA THR A 100 -128.38 16.18 -67.29
C THR A 100 -128.84 17.42 -68.07
N GLY A 101 -127.94 18.05 -68.82
CA GLY A 101 -128.22 19.15 -69.77
C GLY A 101 -128.98 18.71 -71.04
N GLY A 102 -129.93 17.79 -70.90
CA GLY A 102 -130.71 17.17 -71.99
C GLY A 102 -132.21 17.50 -71.97
N GLN A 103 -132.69 18.38 -71.09
CA GLN A 103 -134.12 18.79 -71.03
C GLN A 103 -134.35 20.30 -70.99
N LEU A 104 -133.43 21.09 -71.57
CA LEU A 104 -133.70 22.48 -71.98
C LEU A 104 -133.09 22.74 -73.37
N LEU A 105 -133.37 21.83 -74.29
CA LEU A 105 -133.33 22.09 -75.74
C LEU A 105 -134.75 22.42 -76.19
N GLU A 106 -134.87 23.50 -76.95
CA GLU A 106 -136.00 23.95 -77.78
C GLU A 106 -136.60 25.30 -77.34
N THR A 107 -136.46 26.27 -78.26
CA THR A 107 -136.94 27.67 -78.25
C THR A 107 -135.96 28.69 -77.64
N GLY A 108 -135.46 29.60 -78.49
CA GLY A 108 -134.62 30.75 -78.08
C GLY A 108 -133.14 30.70 -78.49
N ILE A 109 -132.81 29.92 -79.52
CA ILE A 109 -131.49 29.86 -80.16
C ILE A 109 -131.17 31.25 -80.75
N ASN A 110 -129.95 31.74 -80.47
CA ASN A 110 -129.29 32.96 -81.00
C ASN A 110 -129.25 34.25 -80.17
N THR A 111 -129.79 34.29 -78.96
CA THR A 111 -129.61 35.45 -78.05
C THR A 111 -128.96 35.13 -76.70
N PHE A 112 -128.77 33.85 -76.35
CA PHE A 112 -128.13 33.42 -75.10
C PHE A 112 -126.73 32.76 -75.23
N GLN A 113 -126.30 32.34 -76.42
CA GLN A 113 -124.97 31.74 -76.65
C GLN A 113 -123.83 32.76 -76.53
N LYS A 114 -124.05 34.01 -77.00
CA LYS A 114 -123.10 35.11 -76.78
C LYS A 114 -122.92 35.37 -75.28
N THR A 115 -124.00 35.42 -74.50
CA THR A 115 -123.93 35.63 -73.04
C THR A 115 -123.31 34.45 -72.27
N LEU A 116 -123.44 33.20 -72.75
CA LEU A 116 -122.85 32.03 -72.09
C LEU A 116 -121.36 31.87 -72.40
N LEU A 117 -120.95 32.11 -73.65
CA LEU A 117 -119.54 32.22 -74.03
C LEU A 117 -118.86 33.35 -73.25
N LEU A 118 -119.50 34.52 -73.17
CA LEU A 118 -119.04 35.62 -72.31
C LEU A 118 -118.91 35.19 -70.84
N LYS A 119 -119.84 34.38 -70.31
CA LYS A 119 -119.76 33.89 -68.92
C LYS A 119 -118.60 32.92 -68.71
N LYS A 120 -118.34 32.02 -69.67
CA LYS A 120 -117.19 31.09 -69.63
C LYS A 120 -115.87 31.79 -69.89
N GLU A 121 -115.82 32.78 -70.77
CA GLU A 121 -114.67 33.68 -70.96
C GLU A 121 -114.39 34.47 -69.69
N VAL A 122 -115.42 34.95 -68.99
CA VAL A 122 -115.28 35.61 -67.69
C VAL A 122 -114.81 34.64 -66.60
N GLU A 123 -115.25 33.38 -66.60
CA GLU A 123 -114.76 32.34 -65.67
C GLU A 123 -113.30 31.97 -65.94
N VAL A 124 -112.92 31.77 -67.21
CA VAL A 124 -111.52 31.52 -67.61
C VAL A 124 -110.65 32.72 -67.26
N ALA A 125 -111.09 33.94 -67.55
CA ALA A 125 -110.38 35.15 -67.16
C ALA A 125 -110.25 35.32 -65.62
N LYS A 126 -111.24 34.86 -64.84
CA LYS A 126 -111.16 34.83 -63.37
C LYS A 126 -110.14 33.81 -62.88
N VAL A 127 -110.16 32.59 -63.42
CA VAL A 127 -109.19 31.54 -63.06
C VAL A 127 -107.77 31.93 -63.51
N ASP A 128 -107.62 32.53 -64.68
CA ASP A 128 -106.34 33.06 -65.16
C ASP A 128 -105.85 34.20 -64.28
N ALA A 129 -106.74 35.09 -63.82
CA ALA A 129 -106.40 36.12 -62.85
C ALA A 129 -106.01 35.54 -61.47
N GLU A 130 -106.63 34.46 -61.02
CA GLU A 130 -106.26 33.75 -59.78
C GLU A 130 -104.94 32.98 -59.91
N LEU A 131 -104.70 32.33 -61.04
CA LEU A 131 -103.44 31.67 -61.37
C LEU A 131 -102.30 32.69 -61.46
N GLU A 132 -102.54 33.85 -62.08
CA GLU A 132 -101.53 34.90 -62.16
C GLU A 132 -101.26 35.51 -60.78
N LYS A 133 -102.29 35.72 -59.95
CA LYS A 133 -102.11 36.08 -58.52
C LYS A 133 -101.32 35.02 -57.75
N CYS A 134 -101.57 33.74 -57.98
CA CYS A 134 -100.86 32.64 -57.32
C CYS A 134 -99.40 32.55 -57.78
N ARG A 135 -99.13 32.69 -59.08
CA ARG A 135 -97.78 32.80 -59.65
C ARG A 135 -97.03 34.01 -59.10
N GLN A 136 -97.69 35.16 -58.98
CA GLN A 136 -97.12 36.36 -58.35
C GLN A 136 -96.75 36.10 -56.88
N ARG A 137 -97.65 35.48 -56.09
CA ARG A 137 -97.37 35.10 -54.69
C ARG A 137 -96.20 34.11 -54.59
N PHE A 138 -96.12 33.14 -55.49
CA PHE A 138 -95.01 32.18 -55.52
C PHE A 138 -93.67 32.85 -55.89
N ARG A 139 -93.68 33.74 -56.89
CA ARG A 139 -92.50 34.55 -57.26
C ARG A 139 -92.03 35.40 -56.08
N GLN A 140 -92.95 36.07 -55.39
CA GLN A 140 -92.65 36.85 -54.17
C GLN A 140 -92.03 35.96 -53.08
N LYS A 141 -92.64 34.81 -52.76
CA LYS A 141 -92.08 33.88 -51.76
C LYS A 141 -90.70 33.34 -52.15
N MET A 142 -90.48 33.03 -53.43
CA MET A 142 -89.17 32.57 -53.92
C MET A 142 -88.11 33.67 -53.82
N GLU A 143 -88.47 34.91 -54.13
CA GLU A 143 -87.60 36.06 -53.96
C GLU A 143 -87.25 36.29 -52.48
N GLU A 144 -88.23 36.23 -51.58
CA GLU A 144 -88.02 36.31 -50.12
C GLU A 144 -87.11 35.20 -49.59
N LEU A 145 -87.32 33.95 -50.04
CA LEU A 145 -86.47 32.82 -49.67
C LEU A 145 -85.05 32.97 -50.21
N GLN A 146 -84.90 33.47 -51.43
CA GLN A 146 -83.59 33.75 -52.03
C GLN A 146 -82.87 34.88 -51.26
N GLN A 147 -83.58 35.96 -50.91
CA GLN A 147 -83.05 37.03 -50.07
C GLN A 147 -82.66 36.50 -48.68
N ARG A 148 -83.49 35.65 -48.05
CA ARG A 148 -83.19 35.01 -46.76
C ARG A 148 -81.97 34.11 -46.85
N LYS A 149 -81.84 33.31 -47.92
CA LYS A 149 -80.67 32.45 -48.17
C LYS A 149 -79.40 33.29 -48.31
N LEU A 150 -79.44 34.37 -49.10
CA LEU A 150 -78.32 35.31 -49.25
C LEU A 150 -77.96 35.97 -47.92
N ASN A 151 -78.94 36.39 -47.12
CA ASN A 151 -78.72 36.99 -45.81
C ASN A 151 -78.09 36.01 -44.82
N VAL A 152 -78.53 34.75 -44.78
CA VAL A 152 -77.92 33.70 -43.97
C VAL A 152 -76.49 33.40 -44.43
N GLN A 153 -76.25 33.32 -45.74
CA GLN A 153 -74.90 33.12 -46.28
C GLN A 153 -73.96 34.28 -45.91
N LYS A 154 -74.42 35.53 -46.03
CA LYS A 154 -73.67 36.72 -45.58
C LYS A 154 -73.37 36.66 -44.09
N LYS A 155 -74.36 36.33 -43.25
CA LYS A 155 -74.16 36.16 -41.79
C LYS A 155 -73.15 35.05 -41.47
N ARG A 156 -73.21 33.91 -42.17
CA ARG A 156 -72.25 32.82 -42.02
C ARG A 156 -70.84 33.24 -42.43
N GLN A 157 -70.68 33.95 -43.54
CA GLN A 157 -69.38 34.51 -43.96
C GLN A 157 -68.84 35.52 -42.96
N MET A 158 -69.68 36.41 -42.42
CA MET A 158 -69.27 37.34 -41.36
C MET A 158 -68.81 36.61 -40.09
N MET A 159 -69.52 35.54 -39.69
CA MET A 159 -69.13 34.72 -38.55
C MET A 159 -67.79 34.02 -38.80
N ASN A 160 -67.61 33.38 -39.95
CA ASN A 160 -66.35 32.75 -40.33
C ASN A 160 -65.19 33.75 -40.35
N ASN A 161 -65.42 34.96 -40.87
CA ASN A 161 -64.41 36.02 -40.85
C ASN A 161 -64.07 36.48 -39.44
N LYS A 162 -65.04 36.51 -38.51
CA LYS A 162 -64.78 36.80 -37.09
C LYS A 162 -63.98 35.68 -36.44
N VAL A 163 -64.35 34.42 -36.66
CA VAL A 163 -63.60 33.25 -36.16
C VAL A 163 -62.17 33.27 -36.67
N ALA A 164 -61.95 33.49 -37.97
CA ALA A 164 -60.60 33.58 -38.54
C ALA A 164 -59.77 34.73 -37.94
N LYS A 165 -60.40 35.88 -37.63
CA LYS A 165 -59.73 37.00 -36.92
C LYS A 165 -59.38 36.62 -35.48
N PHE A 166 -60.27 35.95 -34.76
CA PHE A 166 -60.00 35.49 -33.40
C PHE A 166 -58.93 34.40 -33.36
N ASP A 167 -58.97 33.42 -34.27
CA ASP A 167 -57.94 32.39 -34.38
C ASP A 167 -56.57 33.01 -34.66
N LYS A 168 -56.52 34.02 -35.55
CA LYS A 168 -55.28 34.77 -35.80
C LYS A 168 -54.82 35.51 -34.55
N PHE A 169 -55.72 36.18 -33.85
CA PHE A 169 -55.40 36.91 -32.61
C PHE A 169 -54.89 35.97 -31.51
N ILE A 170 -55.50 34.80 -31.33
CA ILE A 170 -55.07 33.78 -30.37
C ILE A 170 -53.67 33.28 -30.75
N LYS A 171 -53.44 32.90 -32.01
CA LYS A 171 -52.12 32.47 -32.49
C LYS A 171 -51.04 33.55 -32.29
N ASP A 172 -51.36 34.80 -32.59
CA ASP A 172 -50.44 35.93 -32.41
C ASP A 172 -50.16 36.20 -30.92
N ASN A 173 -51.16 36.07 -30.05
CA ASN A 173 -51.01 36.21 -28.60
C ASN A 173 -50.17 35.07 -28.03
N ASP A 174 -50.46 33.82 -28.40
CA ASP A 174 -49.67 32.65 -28.01
C ASP A 174 -48.23 32.73 -28.51
N ALA A 175 -48.00 33.27 -29.71
CA ALA A 175 -46.67 33.54 -30.22
C ALA A 175 -45.95 34.66 -29.44
N LYS A 176 -46.66 35.69 -28.97
CA LYS A 176 -46.10 36.72 -28.07
C LYS A 176 -45.76 36.14 -26.70
N ARG A 177 -46.68 35.35 -26.11
CA ARG A 177 -46.46 34.66 -24.83
C ARG A 177 -45.27 33.72 -24.90
N ARG A 178 -45.19 32.89 -25.93
CA ARG A 178 -44.04 31.98 -26.13
C ARG A 178 -42.72 32.73 -26.29
N ARG A 179 -42.68 33.81 -27.08
CA ARG A 179 -41.47 34.64 -27.22
C ARG A 179 -41.05 35.28 -25.90
N ALA A 180 -42.01 35.79 -25.11
CA ALA A 180 -41.73 36.36 -23.80
C ALA A 180 -41.17 35.32 -22.82
N ILE A 181 -41.76 34.12 -22.78
CA ILE A 181 -41.28 33.02 -21.94
C ILE A 181 -39.87 32.58 -22.36
N GLN A 182 -39.63 32.40 -23.66
CA GLN A 182 -38.31 32.02 -24.16
C GLN A 182 -37.25 33.07 -23.83
N LYS A 183 -37.57 34.35 -24.03
CA LYS A 183 -36.67 35.46 -23.68
C LYS A 183 -36.34 35.45 -22.19
N TYR A 184 -37.35 35.30 -21.33
CA TYR A 184 -37.16 35.18 -19.89
C TYR A 184 -36.27 33.99 -19.51
N GLN A 185 -36.51 32.81 -20.11
CA GLN A 185 -35.69 31.61 -19.85
C GLN A 185 -34.23 31.83 -20.25
N ILE A 186 -33.98 32.44 -21.42
CA ILE A 186 -32.63 32.77 -21.87
C ILE A 186 -31.96 33.78 -20.93
N GLU A 187 -32.67 34.81 -20.48
CA GLU A 187 -32.15 35.80 -19.54
C GLU A 187 -31.81 35.18 -18.17
N VAL A 188 -32.63 34.25 -17.68
CA VAL A 188 -32.35 33.53 -16.43
C VAL A 188 -31.09 32.67 -16.57
N LEU A 189 -30.98 31.87 -17.65
CA LEU A 189 -29.79 31.04 -17.89
C LEU A 189 -28.53 31.89 -18.05
N LEU A 190 -28.61 33.01 -18.77
CA LEU A 190 -27.49 33.93 -18.93
C LEU A 190 -27.08 34.55 -17.60
N LYS A 191 -28.06 34.92 -16.76
CA LYS A 191 -27.80 35.44 -15.41
C LYS A 191 -27.09 34.39 -14.54
N GLU A 192 -27.55 33.15 -14.55
CA GLU A 192 -26.92 32.05 -13.81
C GLU A 192 -25.49 31.81 -14.30
N GLN A 193 -25.26 31.78 -15.62
CA GLN A 193 -23.92 31.66 -16.18
C GLN A 193 -23.01 32.81 -15.71
N LYS A 194 -23.48 34.06 -15.80
CA LYS A 194 -22.69 35.21 -15.36
C LYS A 194 -22.45 35.24 -13.86
N GLN A 195 -23.38 34.75 -13.06
CA GLN A 195 -23.22 34.61 -11.62
C GLN A 195 -22.12 33.59 -11.28
N THR A 196 -22.12 32.43 -11.94
CA THR A 196 -21.06 31.42 -11.72
C THR A 196 -19.68 31.92 -12.18
N GLU A 197 -19.59 32.60 -13.33
CA GLU A 197 -18.35 33.25 -13.78
C GLU A 197 -17.85 34.29 -12.76
N TYR A 198 -18.76 35.11 -12.21
CA TYR A 198 -18.43 36.10 -11.20
C TYR A 198 -17.90 35.47 -9.91
N GLU A 199 -18.55 34.40 -9.43
CA GLU A 199 -18.12 33.66 -8.24
C GLU A 199 -16.73 33.05 -8.43
N GLN A 200 -16.47 32.40 -9.57
CA GLN A 200 -15.16 31.86 -9.91
C GLN A 200 -14.07 32.95 -9.95
N LEU A 201 -14.37 34.10 -10.56
CA LEU A 201 -13.43 35.22 -10.59
C LEU A 201 -13.15 35.76 -9.19
N CYS A 202 -14.18 35.83 -8.33
CA CYS A 202 -14.03 36.27 -6.96
C CYS A 202 -13.16 35.31 -6.13
N GLU A 203 -13.32 34.00 -6.31
CA GLU A 203 -12.46 32.98 -5.68
C GLU A 203 -11.00 33.10 -6.14
N GLN A 204 -10.77 33.23 -7.45
CA GLN A 204 -9.42 33.43 -8.00
C GLN A 204 -8.77 34.70 -7.45
N LEU A 205 -9.52 35.79 -7.37
CA LEU A 205 -9.06 37.06 -6.82
C LEU A 205 -8.69 36.90 -5.32
N ALA A 206 -9.53 36.22 -4.54
CA ALA A 206 -9.24 35.92 -3.13
C ALA A 206 -7.97 35.07 -2.97
N ALA A 207 -7.81 34.03 -3.79
CA ALA A 207 -6.61 33.19 -3.79
C ALA A 207 -5.34 33.98 -4.13
N LEU A 208 -5.40 34.84 -5.16
CA LEU A 208 -4.29 35.71 -5.54
C LEU A 208 -3.94 36.73 -4.45
N LYS A 209 -4.94 37.35 -3.80
CA LYS A 209 -4.72 38.24 -2.65
C LYS A 209 -4.05 37.51 -1.48
N LYS A 210 -4.50 36.29 -1.17
CA LYS A 210 -3.87 35.45 -0.15
C LYS A 210 -2.41 35.14 -0.50
N ARG A 211 -2.13 34.76 -1.75
CA ARG A 211 -0.77 34.51 -2.24
C ARG A 211 0.11 35.76 -2.15
N LYS A 212 -0.42 36.92 -2.56
CA LYS A 212 0.27 38.22 -2.45
C LYS A 212 0.64 38.50 -0.99
N SER A 213 -0.30 38.41 -0.06
CA SER A 213 -0.03 38.64 1.37
C SER A 213 0.98 37.66 1.97
N TYR A 214 1.01 36.41 1.48
CA TYR A 214 1.99 35.42 1.88
C TYR A 214 3.40 35.79 1.38
N LEU A 215 3.51 36.17 0.11
CA LEU A 215 4.77 36.61 -0.49
C LEU A 215 5.28 37.89 0.16
N GLU A 216 4.42 38.88 0.43
CA GLU A 216 4.80 40.11 1.14
C GLU A 216 5.36 39.82 2.54
N ARG A 217 4.73 38.89 3.29
CA ARG A 217 5.28 38.45 4.59
C ARG A 217 6.64 37.78 4.43
N LYS A 218 6.83 36.97 3.39
CA LYS A 218 8.12 36.32 3.11
C LYS A 218 9.20 37.32 2.71
N VAL A 219 8.88 38.29 1.86
CA VAL A 219 9.80 39.37 1.49
C VAL A 219 10.20 40.17 2.72
N ASN A 220 9.24 40.55 3.57
CA ASN A 220 9.54 41.27 4.81
C ASN A 220 10.40 40.44 5.77
N GLN A 221 10.17 39.12 5.85
CA GLN A 221 11.02 38.21 6.64
C GLN A 221 12.45 38.18 6.09
N TYR A 222 12.61 38.15 4.75
CA TYR A 222 13.91 38.05 4.11
C TYR A 222 14.66 39.38 4.00
N LYS A 223 13.97 40.51 4.11
CA LYS A 223 14.56 41.85 4.09
C LYS A 223 15.68 42.02 5.14
N ARG A 224 15.54 41.42 6.32
CA ARG A 224 16.60 41.43 7.34
C ARG A 224 17.90 40.76 6.85
N PHE A 225 17.79 39.70 6.05
CA PHE A 225 18.97 39.03 5.49
C PHE A 225 19.58 39.83 4.35
N GLU A 226 18.75 40.46 3.51
CA GLU A 226 19.21 41.39 2.48
C GLU A 226 20.00 42.56 3.10
N GLU A 227 19.44 43.23 4.11
CA GLU A 227 20.13 44.31 4.84
C GLU A 227 21.44 43.84 5.47
N TYR A 228 21.48 42.61 5.97
CA TYR A 228 22.72 42.01 6.48
C TYR A 228 23.74 41.77 5.36
N LEU A 229 23.33 41.20 4.22
CA LEU A 229 24.24 40.92 3.10
C LEU A 229 24.78 42.21 2.48
N LEU A 230 23.97 43.26 2.41
CA LEU A 230 24.42 44.60 2.00
C LEU A 230 25.52 45.13 2.94
N LYS A 231 25.32 45.04 4.26
CA LYS A 231 26.37 45.41 5.24
C LYS A 231 27.64 44.59 5.10
N VAL A 232 27.52 43.30 4.77
CA VAL A 232 28.68 42.44 4.51
C VAL A 232 29.43 42.91 3.26
N ILE A 233 28.71 43.29 2.20
CA ILE A 233 29.29 43.86 0.99
C ILE A 233 30.00 45.19 1.28
N ASP A 234 29.44 46.04 2.13
CA ASP A 234 30.06 47.32 2.51
C ASP A 234 31.41 47.16 3.21
N ILE A 235 31.60 46.07 3.97
CA ILE A 235 32.85 45.76 4.69
C ILE A 235 33.85 45.03 3.77
N MET A 236 33.37 44.39 2.71
CA MET A 236 34.16 43.54 1.84
C MET A 236 35.04 44.36 0.88
N PRO A 237 36.29 43.94 0.61
CA PRO A 237 37.12 44.58 -0.40
C PRO A 237 36.44 44.57 -1.78
N GLU A 238 36.55 45.68 -2.53
CA GLU A 238 35.83 45.86 -3.80
C GLU A 238 36.15 44.79 -4.86
N ASP A 239 37.38 44.25 -4.86
CA ASP A 239 37.83 43.25 -5.84
C ASP A 239 37.50 41.79 -5.46
N TYR A 240 36.81 41.55 -4.34
CA TYR A 240 36.55 40.18 -3.88
C TYR A 240 35.57 39.41 -4.78
N ILE A 241 34.64 40.12 -5.43
CA ILE A 241 33.60 39.56 -6.31
C ILE A 241 33.52 40.44 -7.54
N GLN A 242 33.73 39.84 -8.71
CA GLN A 242 33.77 40.54 -10.00
C GLN A 242 32.38 40.64 -10.67
N ASP A 243 31.35 40.04 -10.09
CA ASP A 243 29.98 40.04 -10.62
C ASP A 243 29.28 41.39 -10.37
N ASP A 244 28.47 41.84 -11.34
CA ASP A 244 27.64 43.05 -11.24
C ASP A 244 26.67 43.00 -10.04
N ASP A 245 26.16 41.81 -9.71
CA ASP A 245 25.36 41.56 -8.51
C ASP A 245 26.23 40.93 -7.42
N LYS A 246 26.82 41.80 -6.59
CA LYS A 246 27.70 41.41 -5.48
C LYS A 246 26.99 40.48 -4.48
N ILE A 247 25.68 40.61 -4.26
CA ILE A 247 24.92 39.73 -3.34
C ILE A 247 24.87 38.32 -3.92
N LYS A 248 24.47 38.20 -5.19
CA LYS A 248 24.38 36.91 -5.87
C LYS A 248 25.75 36.24 -5.96
N GLY A 249 26.80 37.00 -6.30
CA GLY A 249 28.17 36.48 -6.32
C GLY A 249 28.60 35.96 -4.95
N LEU A 250 28.26 36.68 -3.87
CA LEU A 250 28.58 36.27 -2.50
C LEU A 250 27.86 34.97 -2.12
N MET A 251 26.57 34.87 -2.47
CA MET A 251 25.77 33.66 -2.24
C MET A 251 26.32 32.47 -3.01
N MET A 252 26.70 32.65 -4.27
CA MET A 252 27.28 31.60 -5.11
C MET A 252 28.62 31.11 -4.55
N ARG A 253 29.50 32.04 -4.15
CA ARG A 253 30.77 31.69 -3.55
C ARG A 253 30.60 30.97 -2.22
N HIS A 254 29.70 31.44 -1.36
CA HIS A 254 29.35 30.73 -0.12
C HIS A 254 28.83 29.33 -0.42
N LYS A 255 27.98 29.16 -1.42
CA LYS A 255 27.47 27.85 -1.83
C LYS A 255 28.61 26.91 -2.21
N THR A 256 29.50 27.34 -3.11
CA THR A 256 30.65 26.52 -3.52
C THR A 256 31.56 26.18 -2.34
N LEU A 257 31.88 27.15 -1.48
CA LEU A 257 32.70 26.89 -0.29
C LEU A 257 32.02 25.96 0.71
N SER A 258 30.71 26.10 0.90
CA SER A 258 29.95 25.21 1.77
C SER A 258 29.87 23.79 1.20
N GLU A 259 29.76 23.63 -0.12
CA GLU A 259 29.79 22.33 -0.79
C GLU A 259 31.17 21.70 -0.64
N SER A 260 32.24 22.42 -0.99
CA SER A 260 33.61 21.94 -0.81
C SER A 260 33.93 21.59 0.65
N ASN A 261 33.45 22.38 1.61
CA ASN A 261 33.65 22.08 3.03
C ASN A 261 32.92 20.81 3.46
N LYS A 262 31.70 20.56 2.94
CA LYS A 262 30.99 19.30 3.20
C LYS A 262 31.77 18.12 2.64
N ASP A 263 32.22 18.23 1.39
CA ASP A 263 33.02 17.16 0.76
C ASP A 263 34.30 16.88 1.55
N LEU A 264 34.98 17.92 2.06
CA LEU A 264 36.16 17.76 2.91
C LEU A 264 35.84 17.09 4.25
N VAL A 265 34.73 17.46 4.89
CA VAL A 265 34.28 16.83 6.14
C VAL A 265 33.92 15.37 5.91
N ASP A 266 33.20 15.05 4.84
CA ASP A 266 32.81 13.69 4.48
C ASP A 266 34.06 12.84 4.18
N ASN A 267 35.05 13.40 3.47
CA ASN A 267 36.34 12.75 3.26
C ASN A 267 37.10 12.51 4.57
N LEU A 268 37.08 13.46 5.52
CA LEU A 268 37.70 13.27 6.82
C LEU A 268 37.02 12.16 7.63
N VAL A 269 35.70 12.07 7.58
CA VAL A 269 34.95 10.96 8.20
C VAL A 269 35.34 9.63 7.57
N HIS A 270 35.35 9.55 6.23
CA HIS A 270 35.76 8.35 5.51
C HIS A 270 37.19 7.91 5.86
N MET A 271 38.15 8.84 5.88
CA MET A 271 39.53 8.56 6.30
C MET A 271 39.60 8.11 7.77
N GLY A 272 38.75 8.67 8.64
CA GLY A 272 38.59 8.24 10.02
C GLY A 272 38.15 6.78 10.12
N ASP A 273 37.14 6.39 9.36
CA ASP A 273 36.62 5.02 9.28
C ASP A 273 37.67 4.05 8.73
N GLU A 274 38.42 4.45 7.70
CA GLU A 274 39.54 3.66 7.17
C GLU A 274 40.64 3.43 8.21
N ILE A 275 40.99 4.47 8.98
CA ILE A 275 41.97 4.35 10.08
C ILE A 275 41.45 3.39 11.15
N GLU A 276 40.18 3.48 11.52
CA GLU A 276 39.58 2.56 12.49
C GLU A 276 39.58 1.12 11.98
N HIS A 277 39.23 0.90 10.72
CA HIS A 277 39.29 -0.41 10.08
C HIS A 277 40.72 -0.97 10.06
N LEU A 278 41.72 -0.16 9.70
CA LEU A 278 43.13 -0.56 9.71
C LEU A 278 43.64 -0.85 11.12
N LYS A 279 43.24 -0.07 12.12
CA LYS A 279 43.56 -0.33 13.54
C LYS A 279 42.98 -1.66 13.99
N LYS A 280 41.71 -1.93 13.69
CA LYS A 280 41.07 -3.21 13.99
C LYS A 280 41.80 -4.38 13.35
N LYS A 281 42.13 -4.27 12.06
CA LYS A 281 42.91 -5.30 11.35
C LYS A 281 44.30 -5.52 11.97
N LEU A 282 44.96 -4.45 12.40
CA LEU A 282 46.25 -4.55 13.09
C LEU A 282 46.11 -5.27 14.44
N ASP A 283 45.07 -4.96 15.21
CA ASP A 283 44.82 -5.60 16.50
C ASP A 283 44.42 -7.07 16.34
N ASP A 284 43.63 -7.42 15.32
CA ASP A 284 43.34 -8.81 14.96
C ASP A 284 44.64 -9.57 14.66
N MET A 285 45.54 -9.00 13.85
CA MET A 285 46.85 -9.60 13.57
C MET A 285 47.73 -9.75 14.83
N LYS A 286 47.73 -8.77 15.73
CA LYS A 286 48.46 -8.87 17.01
C LYS A 286 47.90 -9.99 17.87
N THR A 287 46.57 -10.06 18.04
CA THR A 287 45.95 -11.10 18.85
C THR A 287 46.22 -12.49 18.28
N ASP A 288 46.18 -12.65 16.95
CA ASP A 288 46.52 -13.92 16.30
C ASP A 288 47.99 -14.29 16.48
N HIS A 289 48.89 -13.31 16.41
CA HIS A 289 50.30 -13.53 16.69
C HIS A 289 50.54 -13.93 18.16
N ASP A 290 49.86 -13.30 19.11
CA ASP A 290 49.95 -13.66 20.53
C ASP A 290 49.36 -15.05 20.80
N LYS A 291 48.25 -15.43 20.15
CA LYS A 291 47.74 -16.81 20.16
C LYS A 291 48.78 -17.80 19.63
N ARG A 292 49.48 -17.48 18.53
CA ARG A 292 50.55 -18.31 17.99
C ARG A 292 51.72 -18.43 18.95
N LYS A 293 52.15 -17.34 19.59
CA LYS A 293 53.20 -17.37 20.62
C LYS A 293 52.82 -18.29 21.77
N VAL A 294 51.60 -18.17 22.30
CA VAL A 294 51.11 -19.05 23.39
C VAL A 294 51.06 -20.50 22.94
N SER A 295 50.60 -20.76 21.71
CA SER A 295 50.61 -22.11 21.12
C SER A 295 52.04 -22.67 21.03
N ILE A 296 53.00 -21.92 20.48
CA ILE A 296 54.40 -22.34 20.38
C ILE A 296 55.00 -22.57 21.76
N ASN A 297 54.75 -21.69 22.73
CA ASN A 297 55.21 -21.85 24.11
C ASN A 297 54.62 -23.12 24.75
N SER A 298 53.36 -23.44 24.48
CA SER A 298 52.75 -24.71 24.93
C SER A 298 53.45 -25.93 24.31
N HIS A 299 53.77 -25.88 23.01
CA HIS A 299 54.54 -26.95 22.36
C HIS A 299 55.97 -27.06 22.91
N LEU A 300 56.63 -25.94 23.16
CA LEU A 300 57.96 -25.89 23.77
C LEU A 300 57.94 -26.52 25.16
N ALA A 301 56.97 -26.17 26.00
CA ALA A 301 56.82 -26.76 27.32
C ALA A 301 56.56 -28.28 27.25
N LYS A 302 55.82 -28.76 26.24
CA LYS A 302 55.65 -30.21 26.02
C LYS A 302 56.98 -30.89 25.64
N LEU A 303 57.76 -30.29 24.76
CA LEU A 303 59.06 -30.81 24.35
C LEU A 303 60.08 -30.81 25.50
N GLN A 304 60.13 -29.73 26.29
CA GLN A 304 60.96 -29.65 27.49
C GLN A 304 60.60 -30.75 28.49
N ASN A 305 59.30 -30.93 28.79
CA ASN A 305 58.87 -32.04 29.65
C ASN A 305 59.27 -33.43 29.11
N GLN A 306 59.27 -33.63 27.79
CA GLN A 306 59.75 -34.89 27.19
C GLN A 306 61.26 -35.04 27.32
N GLN A 307 62.01 -33.96 27.14
CA GLN A 307 63.45 -33.94 27.31
C GLN A 307 63.84 -34.23 28.77
N ASP A 308 63.20 -33.59 29.74
CA ASP A 308 63.44 -33.81 31.16
C ASP A 308 63.17 -35.26 31.55
N LYS A 309 62.03 -35.83 31.10
CA LYS A 309 61.72 -37.26 31.31
C LYS A 309 62.79 -38.19 30.73
N ARG A 310 63.29 -37.90 29.52
CA ARG A 310 64.37 -38.68 28.91
C ARG A 310 65.68 -38.52 29.67
N GLN A 311 66.00 -37.30 30.10
CA GLN A 311 67.21 -37.00 30.86
C GLN A 311 67.19 -37.71 32.22
N ASP A 312 66.06 -37.70 32.92
CA ASP A 312 65.90 -38.40 34.19
C ASP A 312 66.01 -39.92 34.00
N SER A 313 65.40 -40.48 32.95
CA SER A 313 65.56 -41.89 32.62
C SER A 313 67.01 -42.25 32.29
N ASN A 314 67.72 -41.41 31.54
CA ASN A 314 69.14 -41.63 31.22
C ASN A 314 70.01 -41.56 32.49
N LYS A 315 69.80 -40.57 33.36
CA LYS A 315 70.50 -40.48 34.66
C LYS A 315 70.27 -41.72 35.52
N GLN A 316 69.03 -42.23 35.56
CA GLN A 316 68.73 -43.47 36.29
C GLN A 316 69.49 -44.67 35.71
N GLN A 317 69.57 -44.79 34.38
CA GLN A 317 70.34 -45.84 33.72
C GLN A 317 71.85 -45.72 33.95
N GLU A 318 72.41 -44.50 33.88
CA GLU A 318 73.81 -44.22 34.19
C GLU A 318 74.15 -44.59 35.64
N GLN A 319 73.27 -44.23 36.59
CA GLN A 319 73.43 -44.60 38.00
C GLN A 319 73.39 -46.12 38.19
N GLN A 320 72.46 -46.82 37.53
CA GLN A 320 72.40 -48.28 37.55
C GLN A 320 73.67 -48.90 36.95
N PHE A 321 74.14 -48.37 35.82
CA PHE A 321 75.37 -48.83 35.18
C PHE A 321 76.59 -48.63 36.08
N ALA A 322 76.74 -47.46 36.70
CA ALA A 322 77.84 -47.17 37.64
C ALA A 322 77.81 -48.08 38.87
N SER A 323 76.62 -48.36 39.42
CA SER A 323 76.46 -49.33 40.52
C SER A 323 76.88 -50.74 40.07
N ASN A 324 76.38 -51.20 38.93
CA ASN A 324 76.72 -52.51 38.37
C ASN A 324 78.22 -52.62 38.06
N GLN A 325 78.83 -51.58 37.52
CA GLN A 325 80.28 -51.52 37.26
C GLN A 325 81.08 -51.60 38.56
N GLY A 326 80.64 -50.88 39.60
CA GLY A 326 81.21 -50.97 40.94
C GLY A 326 81.16 -52.39 41.49
N ASP A 327 80.02 -53.07 41.34
CA ASP A 327 79.85 -54.46 41.76
C ASP A 327 80.70 -55.44 40.93
N MET A 328 80.80 -55.24 39.61
CA MET A 328 81.70 -56.01 38.74
C MET A 328 83.17 -55.80 39.10
N ARG A 329 83.57 -54.57 39.46
CA ARG A 329 84.93 -54.27 39.91
C ARG A 329 85.25 -55.00 41.22
N LYS A 330 84.34 -55.00 42.19
CA LYS A 330 84.50 -55.77 43.45
C LYS A 330 84.70 -57.26 43.15
N ARG A 331 83.82 -57.87 42.34
CA ARG A 331 83.95 -59.28 41.92
C ARG A 331 85.28 -59.55 41.21
N ARG A 332 85.73 -58.64 40.35
CA ARG A 332 87.04 -58.76 39.68
C ARG A 332 88.20 -58.69 40.66
N THR A 333 88.15 -57.80 41.65
CA THR A 333 89.19 -57.71 42.70
C THR A 333 89.18 -58.94 43.60
N GLU A 334 88.01 -59.43 44.02
CA GLU A 334 87.88 -60.68 44.78
C GLU A 334 88.50 -61.86 44.01
N LEU A 335 88.18 -61.99 42.72
CA LEU A 335 88.78 -63.01 41.85
C LEU A 335 90.30 -62.83 41.73
N GLY A 336 90.79 -61.60 41.58
CA GLY A 336 92.23 -61.31 41.56
C GLY A 336 92.96 -61.69 42.84
N VAL A 337 92.36 -61.43 44.01
CA VAL A 337 92.90 -61.84 45.32
C VAL A 337 92.93 -63.36 45.44
N ILE A 338 91.88 -64.05 44.98
CA ILE A 338 91.85 -65.52 44.95
C ILE A 338 92.97 -66.06 44.06
N LEU A 339 93.15 -65.49 42.85
CA LEU A 339 94.23 -65.89 41.95
C LEU A 339 95.61 -65.64 42.56
N MET A 340 95.84 -64.49 43.20
CA MET A 340 97.09 -64.22 43.92
C MET A 340 97.32 -65.19 45.08
N ALA A 341 96.27 -65.56 45.82
CA ALA A 341 96.37 -66.55 46.88
C ALA A 341 96.74 -67.93 46.31
N ILE A 342 96.16 -68.31 45.16
CA ILE A 342 96.54 -69.53 44.43
C ILE A 342 98.01 -69.45 44.03
N ASP A 343 98.45 -68.37 43.37
CA ASP A 343 99.84 -68.17 42.97
C ASP A 343 100.81 -68.27 44.15
N ASN A 344 100.51 -67.59 45.25
CA ASN A 344 101.31 -67.63 46.48
C ASN A 344 101.39 -69.04 47.09
N ILE A 345 100.31 -69.83 47.03
CA ILE A 345 100.33 -71.22 47.51
C ILE A 345 101.12 -72.10 46.54
N THR A 346 100.92 -71.95 45.23
CA THR A 346 101.67 -72.73 44.23
C THR A 346 103.16 -72.45 44.33
N GLU A 347 103.58 -71.20 44.54
CA GLU A 347 104.99 -70.85 44.76
C GLU A 347 105.60 -71.61 45.94
N LYS A 348 104.85 -71.77 47.05
CA LYS A 348 105.30 -72.57 48.20
C LYS A 348 105.31 -74.07 47.94
N CYS A 349 104.47 -74.54 47.02
CA CYS A 349 104.42 -75.95 46.60
C CYS A 349 105.48 -76.31 45.55
N LEU A 350 106.15 -75.33 44.94
CA LEU A 350 107.23 -75.58 43.98
C LEU A 350 108.44 -76.21 44.66
N LYS A 351 108.97 -77.27 44.06
CA LYS A 351 110.24 -77.88 44.48
C LYS A 351 111.40 -77.14 43.82
N ARG A 352 112.61 -77.24 44.39
CA ARG A 352 113.83 -76.56 43.85
C ARG A 352 114.17 -76.89 42.38
N LEU A 353 113.50 -77.89 41.79
CA LEU A 353 113.72 -78.36 40.42
C LEU A 353 112.58 -77.98 39.45
N ASP A 354 111.55 -77.28 39.91
CA ASP A 354 110.42 -76.88 39.06
C ASP A 354 110.71 -75.58 38.29
N SER A 355 110.17 -75.48 37.07
CA SER A 355 110.25 -74.30 36.20
C SER A 355 109.53 -73.08 36.78
N SER A 356 110.01 -71.89 36.37
CA SER A 356 109.53 -70.58 36.82
C SER A 356 108.01 -70.42 36.70
N MET A 357 107.42 -69.71 37.67
CA MET A 357 105.97 -69.48 37.84
C MET A 357 105.27 -68.78 36.67
N GLU A 358 106.01 -68.09 35.80
CA GLU A 358 105.45 -67.10 34.87
C GLU A 358 104.68 -67.71 33.67
N ASP A 359 104.86 -69.00 33.36
CA ASP A 359 104.27 -69.65 32.16
C ASP A 359 103.18 -70.71 32.46
N MET A 360 102.75 -70.89 33.72
CA MET A 360 101.79 -71.95 34.09
C MET A 360 100.32 -71.49 34.04
N THR A 361 99.43 -72.33 33.49
CA THR A 361 97.98 -72.06 33.50
C THR A 361 97.38 -72.24 34.91
N LEU A 362 96.20 -71.66 35.16
CA LEU A 362 95.54 -71.78 36.47
C LEU A 362 95.25 -73.24 36.87
N GLU A 363 94.86 -74.06 35.90
CA GLU A 363 94.60 -75.48 36.10
C GLU A 363 95.87 -76.22 36.52
N ASP A 364 97.01 -75.91 35.88
CA ASP A 364 98.32 -76.49 36.24
C ASP A 364 98.76 -76.07 37.65
N LYS A 365 98.53 -74.81 38.02
CA LYS A 365 98.83 -74.28 39.36
C LYS A 365 98.04 -75.00 40.45
N LEU A 366 96.74 -75.24 40.22
CA LEU A 366 95.90 -75.98 41.16
C LEU A 366 96.27 -77.46 41.24
N GLN A 367 96.62 -78.10 40.10
CA GLN A 367 97.10 -79.48 40.10
C GLN A 367 98.40 -79.64 40.88
N LYS A 368 99.35 -78.71 40.75
CA LYS A 368 100.60 -78.73 41.54
C LYS A 368 100.35 -78.57 43.04
N ILE A 369 99.44 -77.67 43.44
CA ILE A 369 99.02 -77.56 44.85
C ILE A 369 98.41 -78.88 45.33
N GLY A 370 97.52 -79.48 44.52
CA GLY A 370 96.91 -80.78 44.82
C GLY A 370 97.93 -81.91 44.99
N ALA A 371 98.89 -82.02 44.06
CA ALA A 371 99.95 -83.02 44.12
C ALA A 371 100.87 -82.81 45.35
N TYR A 372 101.20 -81.57 45.69
CA TYR A 372 101.99 -81.26 46.89
C TYR A 372 101.23 -81.55 48.19
N LEU A 373 99.93 -81.23 48.25
CA LEU A 373 99.09 -81.58 49.38
C LEU A 373 99.00 -83.10 49.55
N GLN A 374 98.81 -83.83 48.46
CA GLN A 374 98.75 -85.28 48.48
C GLN A 374 100.08 -85.91 48.90
N GLU A 375 101.21 -85.38 48.43
CA GLU A 375 102.53 -85.79 48.89
C GLU A 375 102.75 -85.47 50.38
N ARG A 376 102.32 -84.30 50.87
CA ARG A 376 102.41 -83.99 52.31
C ARG A 376 101.44 -84.81 53.15
N GLU A 377 100.29 -85.18 52.61
CA GLU A 377 99.35 -86.07 53.27
C GLU A 377 99.88 -87.50 53.32
N ASP A 378 100.48 -87.99 52.24
CA ASP A 378 101.20 -89.27 52.20
C ASP A 378 102.39 -89.24 53.19
N VAL A 379 103.15 -88.15 53.25
CA VAL A 379 104.24 -87.97 54.23
C VAL A 379 103.71 -87.83 55.67
N ALA A 380 102.57 -87.16 55.89
CA ALA A 380 101.95 -87.05 57.21
C ALA A 380 101.34 -88.39 57.66
N GLN A 381 100.78 -89.18 56.75
CA GLN A 381 100.33 -90.55 57.02
C GLN A 381 101.51 -91.49 57.27
N MET A 382 102.67 -91.28 56.64
CA MET A 382 103.91 -92.02 56.94
C MET A 382 104.62 -91.51 58.21
N ALA A 383 104.43 -90.26 58.62
CA ALA A 383 105.04 -89.63 59.80
C ALA A 383 104.11 -89.58 61.03
N ALA A 384 102.87 -90.03 60.92
CA ALA A 384 101.96 -90.19 62.05
C ALA A 384 102.27 -91.49 62.81
N PRO A 385 102.67 -91.42 64.10
CA PRO A 385 102.65 -92.58 64.97
C PRO A 385 101.20 -92.92 65.31
N SER A 386 100.93 -94.21 65.50
CA SER A 386 99.70 -94.73 66.05
C SER A 386 99.32 -94.02 67.36
N SER A 387 98.34 -93.11 67.32
CA SER A 387 97.39 -92.89 68.40
C SER A 387 96.18 -92.10 67.91
N SER A 388 95.04 -92.76 68.02
CA SER A 388 93.73 -92.26 68.45
C SER A 388 93.52 -90.74 68.55
N SER A 389 92.39 -90.32 68.00
CA SER A 389 91.34 -89.48 68.60
C SER A 389 90.95 -88.25 67.77
N SER A 390 89.80 -88.39 67.09
CA SER A 390 88.82 -87.32 66.93
C SER A 390 88.50 -86.72 68.33
N PRO A 391 88.00 -85.46 68.50
CA PRO A 391 86.72 -85.09 67.90
C PRO A 391 86.43 -83.57 67.67
N LYS A 392 85.45 -83.34 66.79
CA LYS A 392 84.29 -82.42 66.93
C LYS A 392 84.49 -80.95 67.30
N GLY A 393 83.79 -80.11 66.52
CA GLY A 393 83.29 -78.79 66.94
C GLY A 393 82.98 -77.91 65.73
N SER A 394 81.92 -78.13 64.95
CA SER A 394 80.53 -77.66 65.16
C SER A 394 80.42 -76.20 65.65
N THR A 395 79.99 -75.31 64.74
CA THR A 395 79.04 -74.18 64.88
C THR A 395 79.14 -73.40 63.55
N ASP A 396 78.27 -73.54 62.55
CA ASP A 396 76.81 -73.34 62.47
C ASP A 396 76.34 -71.90 62.85
N PRO A 397 75.28 -71.38 62.22
CA PRO A 397 75.36 -70.17 61.39
C PRO A 397 74.27 -69.15 61.73
N HIS A 398 74.58 -67.85 61.78
CA HIS A 398 73.52 -66.84 61.88
C HIS A 398 73.27 -66.09 60.58
N LYS A 399 72.36 -66.70 59.80
CA LYS A 399 71.34 -66.00 59.01
C LYS A 399 70.71 -64.87 59.83
N SER A 400 70.61 -63.69 59.23
CA SER A 400 69.50 -62.77 59.47
C SER A 400 69.02 -62.19 58.13
N LYS A 401 68.00 -62.86 57.59
CA LYS A 401 66.99 -62.27 56.70
C LYS A 401 66.31 -61.12 57.43
N VAL A 402 66.23 -59.91 56.86
CA VAL A 402 65.08 -58.99 57.04
C VAL A 402 65.04 -58.05 55.82
N LYS A 403 64.22 -58.38 54.82
CA LYS A 403 62.88 -57.84 54.49
C LYS A 403 62.93 -56.69 53.47
N LYS A 404 62.43 -57.03 52.28
CA LYS A 404 61.79 -56.14 51.32
C LYS A 404 60.86 -55.15 52.02
N LYS A 405 60.96 -53.88 51.65
CA LYS A 405 59.84 -52.95 51.68
C LYS A 405 59.68 -52.38 50.28
N VAL A 406 58.61 -52.82 49.63
CA VAL A 406 58.06 -52.24 48.41
C VAL A 406 57.56 -50.84 48.77
N MET A 407 58.01 -49.83 48.03
CA MET A 407 57.30 -48.55 47.93
C MET A 407 57.07 -48.26 46.47
N VAL A 408 55.80 -48.35 46.11
CA VAL A 408 55.18 -47.85 44.89
C VAL A 408 55.22 -46.33 44.93
N THR A 409 55.80 -45.69 43.92
CA THR A 409 55.46 -44.34 43.45
C THR A 409 56.10 -44.11 42.09
N GLY A 410 55.29 -43.69 41.11
CA GLY A 410 55.72 -43.25 39.78
C GLY A 410 54.72 -43.63 38.71
#